data_AF-A0A8T7JT92-F1
#
_entry.id   AF-A0A8T7JT92-F1
#
_cell.length_a   1.000
_cell.length_b   1.000
_cell.length_c   1.000
_cell.angle_alpha   90.00
_cell.angle_beta   90.00
_cell.angle_gamma   90.00
#
_symmetry.space_group_name_H-M   'P 1'
#
loop_
_entity.id
_entity.type
_entity.pdbx_description
1 polymer ?
#
loop_
_entity_poly.entity_id
_entity_poly.type
_entity_poly.pdbx_seq_one_letter_code
_entity_poly.pdbx_strand_id
1 'polypeptide(L)' 'MTTEYTPEDLLPLSGIQHFLFCRRQWALIHVEMQWKENVLTVEGKQMHERVDDPFFTEARNGVIITRGVPVASYRLGLT' A
#
# COMPACT_ATOMS: atom_id res chain seq x y z
N MET A 1 -4.63 14.85 25.24
CA MET A 1 -3.74 15.44 24.22
C MET A 1 -3.47 14.35 23.21
N THR A 2 -4.06 14.41 22.02
CA THR A 2 -3.76 13.41 20.99
C THR A 2 -2.44 13.82 20.35
N THR A 3 -1.34 13.28 20.86
CA THR A 3 -0.07 13.25 20.15
C THR A 3 -0.34 12.55 18.82
N GLU A 4 -0.13 13.26 17.71
CA GLU A 4 -0.16 12.64 16.38
C GLU A 4 1.03 11.68 16.27
N TYR A 5 0.83 10.59 15.54
CA TYR A 5 1.88 9.64 15.23
C TYR A 5 2.98 10.30 14.39
N THR A 6 4.23 9.85 14.52
CA THR A 6 5.30 10.29 13.61
C THR A 6 5.31 9.43 12.35
N PRO A 7 6.01 9.83 11.27
CA PRO A 7 6.15 9.00 10.08
C PRO A 7 6.68 7.58 10.36
N GLU A 8 7.55 7.44 11.37
CA GLU A 8 8.15 6.16 11.77
C GLU A 8 7.16 5.27 12.54
N ASP A 9 6.12 5.86 13.13
CA ASP A 9 5.06 5.15 13.83
C ASP A 9 3.97 4.63 12.88
N LEU A 10 3.93 5.10 11.62
CA LEU A 10 2.86 4.74 10.68
C LEU A 10 2.95 3.28 10.25
N LEU A 11 1.82 2.59 10.33
CA LEU A 11 1.68 1.21 9.86
C LEU A 11 1.00 1.18 8.48
N PRO A 12 1.40 0.24 7.59
CA PRO A 12 0.75 0.09 6.31
C PRO A 12 -0.70 -0.38 6.49
N LEU A 13 -1.63 0.24 5.77
CA LEU A 13 -3.05 -0.11 5.76
C LEU A 13 -3.26 -1.59 5.38
N SER A 14 -2.44 -2.11 4.45
CA SER A 14 -2.43 -3.52 4.05
C SER A 14 -2.08 -4.47 5.21
N GLY A 15 -1.33 -3.99 6.21
CA GLY A 15 -1.01 -4.75 7.41
C GLY A 15 -2.26 -5.16 8.20
N ILE A 16 -3.31 -4.33 8.23
CA ILE A 16 -4.58 -4.67 8.88
C ILE A 16 -5.24 -5.86 8.17
N GLN A 17 -5.27 -5.85 6.84
CA GLN A 17 -5.85 -6.92 6.03
C GLN A 17 -5.10 -8.24 6.21
N HIS A 18 -3.75 -8.22 6.20
CA HIS A 18 -2.94 -9.41 6.43
C HIS A 18 -3.12 -9.97 7.85
N PHE A 19 -3.20 -9.09 8.87
CA PHE A 19 -3.38 -9.52 10.26
C PHE A 19 -4.74 -10.19 10.48
N LEU A 20 -5.81 -9.61 9.93
CA LEU A 20 -7.17 -10.16 9.99
C LEU A 20 -7.29 -11.50 9.25
N PHE A 21 -6.61 -11.64 8.11
CA PHE A 21 -6.58 -12.91 7.37
C PHE A 21 -5.83 -14.00 8.14
N CYS A 22 -4.59 -13.72 8.56
CA CYS A 22 -3.78 -14.66 9.34
C CYS A 22 -2.61 -13.96 10.05
N ARG A 23 -2.61 -13.95 11.39
CA ARG A 23 -1.53 -13.39 12.21
C ARG A 23 -0.15 -13.98 11.90
N ARG A 24 -0.07 -15.28 11.58
CA ARG A 24 1.19 -15.93 11.19
C ARG A 24 1.71 -15.40 9.86
N GLN A 25 0.82 -15.19 8.89
CA GLN A 25 1.17 -14.59 7.60
C GLN A 25 1.63 -13.14 7.80
N TRP A 26 0.91 -12.35 8.62
CA TRP A 26 1.34 -11.00 8.95
C TRP A 26 2.75 -10.97 9.55
N ALA A 27 3.08 -11.87 10.48
CA ALA A 27 4.43 -11.97 11.06
C ALA A 27 5.48 -12.39 10.01
N LEU A 28 5.17 -13.33 9.12
CA LEU A 28 6.05 -13.67 7.99
C LEU A 28 6.38 -12.42 7.17
N ILE A 29 5.37 -11.66 6.78
CA ILE A 29 5.51 -10.51 5.88
C ILE A 29 6.23 -9.35 6.55
N HIS A 30 5.78 -8.94 7.74
CA HIS A 30 6.17 -7.66 8.36
C HIS A 30 7.26 -7.77 9.43
N VAL A 31 7.47 -8.96 10.03
CA VAL A 31 8.51 -9.17 11.06
C VAL A 31 9.68 -9.96 10.49
N GLU A 32 9.39 -11.08 9.82
CA GLU A 32 10.42 -11.97 9.26
C GLU A 32 10.84 -11.58 7.84
N MET A 33 10.18 -10.59 7.23
CA MET A 33 10.42 -10.11 5.86
C MET A 33 10.40 -11.23 4.81
N GLN A 34 9.51 -12.20 4.99
CA GLN A 34 9.30 -13.35 4.10
C GLN A 34 8.07 -13.13 3.23
N TRP A 35 8.29 -13.05 1.93
CA TRP A 35 7.25 -13.02 0.91
C TRP A 35 7.63 -13.91 -0.27
N LYS A 36 6.65 -14.66 -0.78
CA LYS A 36 6.82 -15.46 -2.00
C LYS A 36 5.67 -15.18 -2.94
N GLU A 37 5.99 -14.62 -4.09
CA GLU A 37 5.01 -14.38 -5.14
C GLU A 37 4.54 -15.72 -5.75
N ASN A 38 3.25 -15.77 -6.08
CA ASN A 38 2.66 -16.82 -6.88
C ASN A 38 2.21 -16.26 -8.24
N VAL A 39 1.71 -17.14 -9.11
CA VAL A 39 1.27 -16.77 -10.47
C VAL A 39 0.23 -15.63 -10.44
N LEU A 40 -0.76 -15.71 -9.55
CA LEU A 40 -1.82 -14.70 -9.43
C LEU A 40 -1.28 -13.33 -8.99
N THR A 41 -0.30 -13.31 -8.08
CA THR A 41 0.37 -12.07 -7.66
C THR A 41 1.14 -11.44 -8.83
N VAL A 42 1.85 -12.25 -9.60
CA VAL A 42 2.64 -11.79 -10.76
C VAL A 42 1.73 -11.27 -11.88
N GLU A 43 0.66 -11.99 -12.21
CA GLU A 43 -0.33 -11.56 -13.21
C GLU A 43 -1.01 -10.27 -12.79
N GLY A 44 -1.41 -10.15 -11.53
CA GLY A 44 -1.99 -8.92 -10.98
C GLY A 44 -1.03 -7.73 -11.10
N LYS A 45 0.26 -7.92 -10.77
CA LYS A 45 1.28 -6.89 -10.91
C LYS A 45 1.45 -6.42 -12.36
N GLN A 46 1.47 -7.34 -13.33
CA GLN A 46 1.54 -6.97 -14.75
C GLN A 46 0.29 -6.19 -15.20
N MET A 47 -0.89 -6.61 -14.76
CA MET A 47 -2.14 -5.89 -15.06
C MET A 47 -2.14 -4.46 -14.49
N HIS A 48 -1.53 -4.27 -13.33
CA HIS A 48 -1.51 -3.00 -12.62
C HIS A 48 -0.36 -2.05 -13.01
N GLU A 49 0.57 -2.47 -13.87
CA GLU A 49 1.79 -1.71 -14.22
C GLU A 49 1.52 -0.23 -14.56
N ARG A 50 0.48 0.04 -15.36
CA ARG A 50 0.14 1.41 -15.77
C ARG A 50 -0.56 2.22 -14.67
N VAL A 51 -1.36 1.58 -13.82
CA VAL A 51 -2.07 2.29 -12.75
C VAL A 51 -1.16 2.59 -11.57
N ASP A 52 -0.11 1.78 -11.40
CA ASP A 52 0.89 1.91 -10.34
C ASP A 52 2.07 2.81 -10.73
N ASP A 53 2.20 3.25 -12.00
CA ASP A 53 3.23 4.21 -12.42
C ASP A 53 2.91 5.63 -11.92
N PRO A 54 3.67 6.17 -10.93
CA PRO A 54 3.41 7.49 -10.37
C PRO A 54 3.88 8.63 -11.29
N PHE A 55 4.69 8.34 -12.31
CA PHE A 55 5.19 9.34 -13.26
C PHE A 55 4.30 9.46 -14.49
N PHE A 56 3.36 8.53 -14.67
CA PHE A 56 2.42 8.54 -15.78
C PHE A 56 1.21 9.44 -15.51
N THR A 57 1.30 10.69 -15.97
CA THR A 57 0.19 11.64 -15.99
C THR A 57 -0.44 11.71 -17.38
N GLU A 58 -1.77 11.71 -17.47
CA GLU A 58 -2.48 11.93 -18.74
C GLU A 58 -3.59 12.96 -18.58
N ALA A 59 -3.88 13.71 -19.66
CA ALA A 59 -5.02 14.60 -19.74
C ALA A 59 -6.03 14.03 -20.75
N ARG A 60 -7.27 13.80 -20.34
CA ARG A 60 -8.36 13.32 -21.22
C ARG A 60 -9.61 14.16 -21.00
N ASN A 61 -10.20 14.68 -22.08
CA ASN A 61 -11.42 15.49 -22.03
C ASN A 61 -11.37 16.64 -21.00
N GLY A 62 -10.20 17.28 -20.85
CA GLY A 62 -9.99 18.36 -19.87
C GLY A 62 -9.76 17.90 -18.42
N VAL A 63 -9.71 16.60 -18.14
CA VAL A 63 -9.40 16.03 -16.81
C VAL A 63 -7.94 15.59 -16.75
N ILE A 64 -7.21 16.04 -15.74
CA ILE A 64 -5.86 15.56 -15.43
C ILE A 64 -5.96 14.34 -14.52
N ILE A 65 -5.33 13.25 -14.93
CA ILE A 65 -5.29 11.98 -14.20
C ILE A 65 -3.86 11.76 -13.72
N THR A 66 -3.70 11.77 -12.39
CA THR A 66 -2.47 11.39 -11.69
C THR A 66 -2.70 10.10 -10.90
N ARG A 67 -1.63 9.35 -10.62
CA ARG A 67 -1.65 8.00 -10.04
C ARG A 67 -0.59 7.87 -8.95
N GLY A 68 -0.69 6.82 -8.14
CA GLY A 68 0.28 6.56 -7.06
C GLY A 68 0.35 7.66 -6.00
N VAL A 69 -0.75 8.39 -5.75
CA VAL A 69 -0.81 9.45 -4.75
C VAL A 69 -0.66 8.82 -3.35
N PRO A 70 0.36 9.18 -2.55
CA PRO A 70 0.51 8.67 -1.20
C PRO A 70 -0.66 9.13 -0.31
N VAL A 71 -1.14 8.23 0.54
CA VAL A 71 -2.23 8.51 1.50
C VAL A 71 -1.75 8.13 2.89
N ALA A 72 -1.91 9.04 3.85
CA ALA A 72 -1.54 8.80 5.25
C ALA A 72 -2.50 9.50 6.20
N SER A 73 -2.64 8.94 7.40
CA SER A 73 -3.39 9.52 8.52
C SER A 73 -2.56 9.46 9.80
N TYR A 74 -1.92 10.58 10.13
CA TYR A 74 -1.14 10.75 11.37
C TYR A 74 -2.00 10.72 12.63
N ARG A 75 -3.30 10.95 12.50
CA ARG A 75 -4.26 10.77 13.59
C ARG A 75 -4.54 9.30 13.88
N LEU A 76 -4.57 8.46 12.85
CA LEU A 76 -4.88 7.02 12.97
C LEU A 76 -3.64 6.14 13.02
N GLY A 77 -2.46 6.67 12.67
CA GLY A 77 -1.21 5.91 12.62
C GLY A 77 -1.11 5.00 11.39
N LEU A 78 -1.72 5.38 10.26
CA LEU A 78 -1.81 4.56 9.06
C LEU A 78 -1.23 5.25 7.82
N THR A 79 -0.61 4.48 6.93
CA THR A 79 -0.14 4.89 5.59
C THR A 79 -0.41 3.83 4.54
#